data_AF-E2AZK5-F1
#
_entry.id   AF-E2AZK5-F1
#
_cell.length_a   1.000
_cell.length_b   1.000
_cell.length_c   1.000
_cell.angle_alpha   90.00
_cell.angle_beta   90.00
_cell.angle_gamma   90.00
#
_symmetry.space_group_name_H-M   'P 1'
#
loop_
_entity.id
_entity.type
_entity.pdbx_description
1 polymer ?
#
loop_
_entity_poly.entity_id
_entity_poly.type
_entity_poly.pdbx_seq_one_letter_code
_entity_poly.pdbx_strand_id
1 'polypeptide(L)'
;MKEVICVPRRTLVKLIPQPGYIFYPNYAPVNRCSGFCPKNKLCMPVKKDIKKIIVRMDGYNSSECYHVLIEEHVKCKCQCSVKQNHCNVHQIYSENNCACECKNRRTCNEERQMIWNEKLCKCMCNKPEEICSSGLEWVPSLCGCAKIMEIAPYQSYINIRK
;
A
#
# COMPACT_ATOMS: atom_id res chain seq x y z
N MET A 1 1.41 33.04 9.15
CA MET A 1 0.60 31.79 9.12
C MET A 1 0.31 31.23 7.71
N LYS A 2 0.27 32.04 6.63
CA LYS A 2 0.13 31.53 5.24
C LYS A 2 1.27 30.59 4.79
N GLU A 3 2.39 30.58 5.49
CA GLU A 3 3.58 29.82 5.10
C GLU A 3 3.52 28.34 5.45
N VAL A 4 2.52 27.86 6.19
CA VAL A 4 2.47 26.46 6.66
C VAL A 4 1.37 25.65 5.96
N ILE A 5 0.44 26.27 5.23
CA ILE A 5 -0.67 25.54 4.59
C ILE A 5 -0.23 24.69 3.38
N CYS A 6 -1.01 23.64 3.08
CA CYS A 6 -0.81 22.75 1.94
C CYS A 6 -1.05 23.47 0.60
N VAL A 7 0.03 23.80 -0.11
CA VAL A 7 0.02 24.49 -1.41
C VAL A 7 1.17 24.01 -2.30
N PRO A 8 1.14 24.26 -3.61
CA PRO A 8 2.30 24.05 -4.45
C PRO A 8 3.46 24.98 -4.03
N ARG A 9 4.66 24.42 -3.88
CA ARG A 9 5.87 25.17 -3.53
C ARG A 9 7.04 24.77 -4.41
N ARG A 10 7.88 25.75 -4.73
CA ARG A 10 9.10 25.56 -5.50
C ARG A 10 10.03 24.59 -4.77
N THR A 11 10.36 23.49 -5.42
CA THR A 11 11.21 22.41 -4.91
C THR A 11 12.23 22.04 -5.99
N LEU A 12 13.45 21.72 -5.59
CA LEU A 12 14.47 21.18 -6.49
C LEU A 12 14.27 19.67 -6.61
N VAL A 13 14.08 19.19 -7.84
CA VAL A 13 13.96 17.76 -8.12
C VAL A 13 15.18 17.31 -8.90
N LYS A 14 15.81 16.23 -8.45
CA LYS A 14 16.94 15.59 -9.14
C LYS A 14 16.45 14.99 -10.46
N LEU A 15 17.14 15.32 -11.54
CA LEU A 15 16.90 14.75 -12.86
C LEU A 15 17.75 13.49 -13.00
N ILE A 16 17.13 12.40 -13.46
CA ILE A 16 17.78 11.10 -13.60
C ILE A 16 17.93 10.80 -15.09
N PRO A 17 19.15 10.88 -15.66
CA PRO A 17 19.42 10.50 -17.03
C PRO A 17 19.42 8.97 -17.20
N GLN A 18 19.44 8.52 -18.46
CA GLN A 18 19.73 7.13 -18.77
C GLN A 18 21.19 6.77 -18.41
N PRO A 19 21.51 5.50 -18.10
CA PRO A 19 22.87 5.08 -17.84
C PRO A 19 23.84 5.51 -18.96
N GLY A 20 25.02 6.02 -18.59
CA GLY A 20 26.03 6.51 -19.55
C GLY A 20 25.88 7.99 -19.93
N TYR A 21 24.83 8.68 -19.46
CA TYR A 21 24.62 10.11 -19.68
C TYR A 21 24.59 10.89 -18.37
N ILE A 22 24.94 12.17 -18.45
CA ILE A 22 24.91 13.12 -17.33
C ILE A 22 24.12 14.36 -17.75
N PHE A 23 23.19 14.81 -16.91
CA PHE A 23 22.50 16.08 -17.11
C PHE A 23 23.20 17.24 -16.39
N TYR A 24 23.29 18.38 -17.07
CA TYR A 24 23.73 19.65 -16.50
C TYR A 24 22.74 20.78 -16.86
N PRO A 25 22.09 21.43 -15.87
CA PRO A 25 22.06 21.06 -14.46
C PRO A 25 21.37 19.70 -14.23
N ASN A 26 21.74 19.00 -13.16
CA ASN A 26 21.10 17.74 -12.74
C ASN A 26 19.93 17.95 -11.76
N TYR A 27 19.52 19.19 -11.53
CA TYR A 27 18.34 19.55 -10.74
C TYR A 27 17.46 20.54 -11.50
N ALA A 28 16.16 20.43 -11.30
CA ALA A 28 15.16 21.30 -11.88
C ALA A 28 14.25 21.92 -10.81
N PRO A 29 13.97 23.24 -10.87
CA PRO A 29 12.95 23.85 -10.03
C PRO A 29 11.53 23.58 -10.57
N VAL A 30 10.75 22.83 -9.81
CA VAL A 30 9.33 22.55 -10.08
C VAL A 30 8.48 22.78 -8.86
N ASN A 31 7.20 23.06 -9.05
CA ASN A 31 6.25 23.10 -7.94
C ASN A 31 5.86 21.69 -7.50
N ARG A 32 6.01 21.40 -6.21
CA ARG A 32 5.52 20.17 -5.54
C ARG A 32 4.61 20.54 -4.38
N CYS A 33 3.68 19.65 -4.07
CA CYS A 33 2.74 19.86 -2.97
C CYS A 33 3.48 19.66 -1.65
N SER A 34 3.43 20.69 -0.81
CA SER A 34 4.02 20.63 0.52
C SER A 34 3.32 21.61 1.46
N GLY A 35 3.54 21.39 2.75
CA GLY A 35 2.87 22.10 3.82
C GLY A 35 2.13 21.12 4.75
N PHE A 36 1.49 21.70 5.74
CA PHE A 36 0.78 21.01 6.80
C PHE A 36 -0.64 20.65 6.38
N CYS A 37 -1.06 19.48 6.86
CA CYS A 37 -2.42 18.99 6.80
C CYS A 37 -2.85 18.53 8.19
N PRO A 38 -4.08 18.83 8.62
CA PRO A 38 -4.59 18.34 9.90
C PRO A 38 -4.82 16.83 9.86
N LYS A 39 -4.78 16.20 11.03
CA LYS A 39 -4.93 14.74 11.23
C LYS A 39 -3.87 13.96 10.43
N ASN A 40 -4.19 12.73 10.01
CA ASN A 40 -3.30 11.84 9.28
C ASN A 40 -3.32 12.08 7.75
N LYS A 41 -3.73 13.27 7.30
CA LYS A 41 -3.83 13.61 5.88
C LYS A 41 -2.49 14.07 5.33
N LEU A 42 -2.25 13.81 4.04
CA LEU A 42 -1.05 14.24 3.33
C LEU A 42 -1.39 15.36 2.34
N CYS A 43 -0.43 16.26 2.13
CA CYS A 43 -0.55 17.30 1.12
C CYS A 43 -0.24 16.72 -0.27
N MET A 44 -1.27 16.49 -1.07
CA MET A 44 -1.14 15.77 -2.33
C MET A 44 -1.67 16.59 -3.52
N PRO A 45 -1.17 16.34 -4.74
CA PRO A 45 -1.66 17.03 -5.93
C PRO A 45 -3.06 16.57 -6.31
N VAL A 46 -3.92 17.55 -6.62
CA VAL A 46 -5.23 17.32 -7.24
C VAL A 46 -5.25 17.75 -8.71
N LYS A 47 -4.30 18.60 -9.12
CA LYS A 47 -4.04 18.93 -10.52
C LYS A 47 -2.54 18.93 -10.76
N LYS A 48 -2.14 18.24 -11.83
CA LYS A 48 -0.76 18.11 -12.30
C LYS A 48 -0.65 18.65 -13.72
N ASP A 49 0.54 19.04 -14.10
CA ASP A 49 0.90 19.46 -15.45
C ASP A 49 2.31 18.96 -15.80
N ILE A 50 2.68 19.07 -17.07
CA ILE A 50 4.01 18.68 -17.56
C ILE A 50 4.80 19.94 -17.87
N LYS A 51 5.92 20.11 -17.17
CA LYS A 51 6.88 21.18 -17.44
C LYS A 51 8.01 20.64 -18.30
N LYS A 52 8.31 21.36 -19.39
CA LYS A 52 9.44 21.07 -20.27
C LYS A 52 10.65 21.89 -19.84
N ILE A 53 11.76 21.23 -19.56
CA ILE A 53 13.02 21.86 -19.12
C ILE A 53 14.12 21.47 -20.10
N ILE A 54 14.96 22.44 -20.45
CA ILE A 54 16.13 22.22 -21.30
C ILE A 54 17.33 22.01 -20.39
N VAL A 55 18.05 20.91 -20.61
CA VAL A 55 19.31 20.61 -19.95
C VAL A 55 20.36 20.25 -21.00
N ARG A 56 21.63 20.39 -20.66
CA ARG A 56 22.70 19.77 -21.43
C ARG A 56 22.78 18.30 -21.03
N MET A 57 22.82 17.41 -22.01
CA MET A 57 23.05 15.99 -21.82
C MET A 57 24.43 15.65 -22.38
N ASP A 58 25.34 15.25 -21.51
CA ASP A 58 26.70 14.87 -21.85
C ASP A 58 26.81 13.33 -21.84
N GLY A 59 27.27 12.75 -22.95
CA GLY A 59 27.62 11.34 -23.11
C GLY A 59 29.13 11.17 -23.35
N TYR A 60 29.57 9.97 -23.75
CA TYR A 60 31.00 9.68 -23.95
C TYR A 60 31.69 10.61 -24.96
N ASN A 61 31.04 10.88 -26.10
CA ASN A 61 31.55 11.74 -27.18
C ASN A 61 30.49 12.71 -27.72
N SER A 62 29.41 12.94 -26.98
CA SER A 62 28.30 13.80 -27.40
C SER A 62 27.92 14.77 -26.28
N SER A 63 27.55 15.98 -26.68
CA SER A 63 26.96 16.98 -25.79
C SER A 63 25.86 17.66 -26.56
N GLU A 64 24.62 17.53 -26.09
CA GLU A 64 23.46 18.08 -26.78
C GLU A 64 22.44 18.71 -25.83
N CYS A 65 21.59 19.57 -26.38
CA CYS A 65 20.46 20.12 -25.66
C CYS A 65 19.33 19.07 -25.62
N TYR A 66 18.96 18.64 -24.43
CA TYR A 66 17.92 17.64 -24.21
C TYR A 66 16.72 18.23 -23.47
N HIS A 67 15.53 17.81 -23.86
CA HIS A 67 14.29 18.23 -23.23
C HIS A 67 13.81 17.19 -22.22
N VAL A 68 13.85 17.55 -20.94
CA VAL A 68 13.29 16.73 -19.86
C VAL A 68 11.85 17.16 -19.59
N LEU A 69 10.94 16.21 -19.64
CA LEU A 69 9.54 16.38 -19.22
C LEU A 69 9.42 15.99 -17.75
N ILE A 70 8.99 16.92 -16.91
CA ILE A 70 8.85 16.69 -15.47
C ILE A 70 7.45 17.07 -15.00
N GLU A 71 6.89 16.26 -14.11
CA GLU A 71 5.60 16.55 -13.48
C GLU A 71 5.71 17.74 -12.52
N GLU A 72 4.82 18.72 -12.71
CA GLU A 72 4.64 19.89 -11.86
C GLU A 72 3.25 19.90 -11.24
N HIS A 73 3.15 20.20 -9.95
CA HIS A 73 1.88 20.24 -9.24
C HIS A 73 1.29 21.65 -9.33
N VAL A 74 0.05 21.77 -9.83
CA VAL A 74 -0.63 23.06 -10.05
C VAL A 74 -1.63 23.37 -8.94
N LYS A 75 -2.25 22.34 -8.36
CA LYS A 75 -3.17 22.47 -7.22
C LYS A 75 -2.96 21.34 -6.23
N CYS A 76 -3.01 21.66 -4.94
CA CYS A 76 -2.81 20.72 -3.84
C CYS A 76 -4.02 20.70 -2.91
N LYS A 77 -4.23 19.57 -2.24
CA LYS A 77 -5.25 19.42 -1.20
C LYS A 77 -4.78 18.43 -0.14
N CYS A 78 -5.23 18.62 1.10
CA CYS A 78 -5.09 17.62 2.15
C CYS A 78 -6.06 16.47 1.90
N GLN A 79 -5.51 15.28 1.68
CA GLN A 79 -6.29 14.06 1.44
C GLN A 79 -5.53 12.84 1.97
N CYS A 80 -6.26 11.75 2.17
CA CYS A 80 -5.66 10.48 2.55
C CYS A 80 -4.95 9.86 1.34
N SER A 81 -3.79 9.23 1.58
CA SER A 81 -3.12 8.40 0.57
C SER A 81 -3.91 7.12 0.29
N VAL A 82 -4.54 6.57 1.33
CA VAL A 82 -5.46 5.43 1.24
C VAL A 82 -6.83 5.92 0.79
N LYS A 83 -7.43 5.21 -0.16
CA LYS A 83 -8.77 5.44 -0.69
C LYS A 83 -9.66 4.25 -0.41
N GLN A 84 -10.98 4.45 -0.51
CA GLN A 84 -11.98 3.40 -0.34
C GLN A 84 -11.69 2.13 -1.18
N ASN A 85 -11.25 2.30 -2.42
CA ASN A 85 -10.95 1.19 -3.33
C ASN A 85 -9.64 0.45 -2.99
N HIS A 86 -8.83 0.95 -2.06
CA HIS A 86 -7.67 0.24 -1.53
C HIS A 86 -8.06 -0.75 -0.42
N CYS A 87 -9.26 -0.60 0.17
CA CYS A 87 -9.74 -1.48 1.22
C CYS A 87 -10.34 -2.76 0.63
N ASN A 88 -10.09 -3.90 1.27
CA ASN A 88 -10.70 -5.16 0.86
C ASN A 88 -12.15 -5.30 1.38
N VAL A 89 -12.82 -6.39 1.00
CA VAL A 89 -14.22 -6.68 1.36
C VAL A 89 -14.47 -6.79 2.87
N HIS A 90 -13.45 -7.10 3.67
CA HIS A 90 -13.51 -7.23 5.13
C HIS A 90 -13.19 -5.92 5.87
N GLN A 91 -12.82 -4.87 5.14
CA GLN A 91 -12.46 -3.57 5.68
C GLN A 91 -13.51 -2.50 5.34
N ILE A 92 -13.53 -1.44 6.13
CA ILE A 92 -14.23 -0.19 5.87
C ILE A 92 -13.19 0.93 5.86
N TYR A 93 -13.33 1.84 4.91
CA TYR A 93 -12.48 3.01 4.85
C TYR A 93 -12.89 4.03 5.91
N SER A 94 -11.90 4.52 6.65
CA SER A 94 -12.04 5.59 7.62
C SER A 94 -11.35 6.85 7.09
N GLU A 95 -12.14 7.80 6.58
CA GLU A 95 -11.67 9.11 6.10
C GLU A 95 -11.00 9.93 7.22
N ASN A 96 -11.42 9.72 8.48
CA ASN A 96 -10.85 10.41 9.63
C ASN A 96 -9.45 9.91 9.97
N ASN A 97 -9.23 8.60 9.88
CA ASN A 97 -7.96 7.97 10.23
C ASN A 97 -7.04 7.76 9.01
N CYS A 98 -7.54 8.03 7.80
CA CYS A 98 -6.86 7.75 6.53
C CYS A 98 -6.42 6.29 6.41
N ALA A 99 -7.27 5.36 6.87
CA ALA A 99 -6.95 3.94 6.99
C ALA A 99 -8.11 3.05 6.53
N CYS A 100 -7.78 1.80 6.18
CA CYS A 100 -8.76 0.72 6.05
C CYS A 100 -8.84 -0.01 7.38
N GLU A 101 -10.00 0.03 8.03
CA GLU A 101 -10.26 -0.57 9.33
C GLU A 101 -11.09 -1.83 9.18
N CYS A 102 -10.75 -2.88 9.92
CA CYS A 102 -11.48 -4.14 9.85
C CYS A 102 -12.89 -4.01 10.43
N LYS A 103 -13.89 -4.49 9.69
CA LYS A 103 -15.31 -4.48 10.10
C LYS A 103 -15.52 -5.18 11.45
N ASN A 104 -14.91 -6.35 11.60
CA ASN A 104 -15.09 -7.23 12.74
C ASN A 104 -13.74 -7.52 13.39
N ARG A 105 -13.16 -6.53 14.05
CA ARG A 105 -11.97 -6.76 14.87
C ARG A 105 -12.35 -7.64 16.05
N ARG A 106 -11.63 -8.75 16.22
CA ARG A 106 -11.83 -9.72 17.30
C ARG A 106 -10.52 -10.00 18.01
N THR A 107 -10.62 -10.36 19.28
CA THR A 107 -9.48 -10.83 20.07
C THR A 107 -9.03 -12.18 19.53
N CYS A 108 -7.73 -12.34 19.30
CA CYS A 108 -7.14 -13.59 18.87
C CYS A 108 -6.83 -14.48 20.07
N ASN A 109 -6.76 -15.79 19.86
CA ASN A 109 -6.42 -16.73 20.91
C ASN A 109 -4.91 -16.64 21.23
N GLU A 110 -4.59 -16.07 22.39
CA GLU A 110 -3.22 -15.88 22.87
C GLU A 110 -2.55 -17.21 23.27
N GLU A 111 -3.30 -18.17 23.84
CA GLU A 111 -2.78 -19.50 24.17
C GLU A 111 -2.24 -20.22 22.94
N ARG A 112 -2.87 -19.99 21.78
CA ARG A 112 -2.45 -20.52 20.47
C ARG A 112 -1.47 -19.62 19.73
N GLN A 113 -0.95 -18.58 20.37
CA GLN A 113 0.00 -17.64 19.78
C GLN A 113 -0.54 -17.01 18.48
N MET A 114 -1.82 -16.67 18.43
CA MET A 114 -2.44 -16.02 17.28
C MET A 114 -2.40 -14.50 17.42
N ILE A 115 -2.06 -13.82 16.33
CA ILE A 115 -2.01 -12.36 16.23
C ILE A 115 -3.02 -11.88 15.19
N TRP A 116 -3.64 -10.73 15.47
CA TRP A 116 -4.55 -10.09 14.54
C TRP A 116 -3.80 -9.49 13.35
N ASN A 117 -4.16 -9.89 12.13
CA ASN A 117 -3.64 -9.31 10.91
C ASN A 117 -4.60 -8.24 10.38
N GLU A 118 -4.23 -6.96 10.51
CA GLU A 118 -5.06 -5.82 10.07
C GLU A 118 -5.28 -5.77 8.55
N LYS A 119 -4.37 -6.34 7.75
CA LYS A 119 -4.53 -6.35 6.28
C LYS A 119 -5.56 -7.38 5.84
N LEU A 120 -5.61 -8.53 6.49
CA LEU A 120 -6.51 -9.63 6.14
C LEU A 120 -7.77 -9.67 7.00
N CYS A 121 -7.82 -8.87 8.07
CA CYS A 121 -8.89 -8.86 9.05
C CYS A 121 -9.19 -10.25 9.62
N LYS A 122 -8.13 -10.99 9.95
CA LYS A 122 -8.22 -12.33 10.56
C LYS A 122 -7.08 -12.57 11.54
N CYS A 123 -7.34 -13.44 12.52
CA CYS A 123 -6.29 -13.98 13.38
C CYS A 123 -5.42 -14.93 12.55
N MET A 124 -4.11 -14.77 12.68
CA MET A 124 -3.10 -15.61 12.04
C MET A 124 -2.12 -16.11 13.09
N CYS A 125 -1.52 -17.26 12.83
CA CYS A 125 -0.47 -17.78 13.68
C CYS A 125 0.75 -16.85 13.69
N ASN A 126 1.34 -16.62 14.86
CA ASN A 126 2.63 -15.95 15.01
C ASN A 126 3.81 -16.88 14.70
N LYS A 127 3.60 -17.84 13.81
CA LYS A 127 4.62 -18.75 13.32
C LYS A 127 4.30 -19.14 11.88
N PRO A 128 5.32 -19.43 11.07
CA PRO A 128 5.11 -19.96 9.72
C PRO A 128 4.40 -21.31 9.78
N GLU A 129 3.85 -21.70 8.64
CA GLU A 129 3.33 -23.06 8.43
C GLU A 129 4.46 -24.08 8.56
N GLU A 130 4.18 -25.15 9.30
CA GLU A 130 5.13 -26.22 9.57
C GLU A 130 4.81 -27.45 8.70
N ILE A 131 5.85 -28.19 8.30
CA ILE A 131 5.68 -29.47 7.63
C ILE A 131 5.24 -30.50 8.66
N CYS A 132 4.05 -31.07 8.47
CA CYS A 132 3.47 -32.05 9.37
C CYS A 132 3.96 -33.48 9.06
N SER A 133 4.09 -34.30 10.11
CA SER A 133 4.38 -35.73 9.98
C SER A 133 3.26 -36.49 9.25
N SER A 134 3.58 -37.66 8.71
CA SER A 134 2.64 -38.51 7.93
C SER A 134 1.27 -38.67 8.60
N GLY A 135 0.21 -38.29 7.88
CA GLY A 135 -1.18 -38.40 8.34
C GLY A 135 -1.69 -37.21 9.17
N LEU A 136 -0.90 -36.13 9.27
CA LEU A 136 -1.31 -34.85 9.84
C LEU A 136 -1.24 -33.76 8.77
N GLU A 137 -2.11 -32.77 8.90
CA GLU A 137 -2.10 -31.57 8.05
C GLU A 137 -2.03 -30.31 8.91
N TRP A 138 -1.44 -29.26 8.35
CA TRP A 138 -1.38 -27.97 9.02
C TRP A 138 -2.77 -27.35 9.09
N VAL A 139 -3.22 -27.01 10.30
CA VAL A 139 -4.52 -26.38 10.54
C VAL A 139 -4.30 -24.94 11.01
N PRO A 140 -4.51 -23.92 10.15
CA PRO A 140 -4.26 -22.52 10.50
C PRO A 140 -5.06 -21.99 11.69
N SER A 141 -6.24 -22.55 11.99
CA SER A 141 -7.04 -22.17 13.15
C SER A 141 -6.54 -22.74 14.48
N LEU A 142 -5.65 -23.74 14.42
CA LEU A 142 -4.99 -24.35 15.57
C LEU A 142 -3.53 -23.94 15.70
N CYS A 143 -2.94 -23.35 14.66
CA CYS A 143 -1.50 -23.07 14.60
C CYS A 143 -0.65 -24.30 14.87
N GLY A 144 -1.05 -25.43 14.29
CA GLY A 144 -0.37 -26.70 14.48
C GLY A 144 -0.89 -27.79 13.55
N CYS A 145 -0.19 -28.92 13.57
CA CYS A 145 -0.54 -30.11 12.82
C CYS A 145 -1.65 -30.89 13.53
N ALA A 146 -2.72 -31.22 12.82
CA ALA A 146 -3.80 -32.04 13.33
C ALA A 146 -4.25 -33.07 12.29
N LYS A 147 -4.85 -34.16 12.78
CA LYS A 147 -5.45 -35.16 11.91
C LYS A 147 -6.80 -34.62 11.42
N ILE A 148 -6.94 -34.40 10.12
CA ILE A 148 -8.23 -34.04 9.54
C ILE A 148 -9.05 -35.31 9.42
N MET A 149 -10.07 -35.46 10.26
CA MET A 149 -11.05 -36.53 10.08
C MET A 149 -12.08 -36.03 9.07
N GLU A 150 -12.17 -36.69 7.90
CA GLU A 150 -13.28 -36.44 6.99
C GLU A 150 -14.59 -36.78 7.71
N ILE A 151 -15.49 -35.80 7.77
CA ILE A 151 -16.84 -36.03 8.26
C ILE A 151 -17.52 -36.90 7.20
N ALA A 152 -17.73 -38.18 7.51
CA ALA A 152 -18.50 -39.07 6.65
C ALA A 152 -19.86 -38.42 6.34
N PRO A 153 -20.33 -38.44 5.08
CA PRO A 153 -21.63 -37.86 4.73
C PRO A 153 -22.71 -38.51 5.59
N TYR A 154 -23.53 -37.67 6.23
CA TYR A 154 -24.68 -38.06 7.03
C TYR A 154 -25.64 -38.88 6.14
N GLN A 155 -25.54 -40.21 6.18
CA GLN A 155 -26.51 -41.08 5.53
C GLN A 155 -27.83 -40.97 6.29
N SER A 156 -28.78 -40.25 5.69
CA SER A 156 -30.18 -40.26 6.07
C SER A 156 -30.76 -41.65 5.78
N TYR A 157 -30.89 -42.48 6.81
CA TYR A 157 -31.65 -43.73 6.72
C TYR A 157 -33.14 -43.41 6.63
N ILE A 158 -33.68 -43.35 5.42
CA ILE A 158 -35.12 -43.41 5.17
C ILE A 158 -35.54 -44.88 5.32
N ASN A 159 -36.09 -45.23 6.49
CA ASN A 159 -36.79 -46.49 6.70
C ASN A 159 -38.15 -46.44 5.99
N ILE A 160 -38.23 -46.99 4.77
CA ILE A 160 -39.52 -47.37 4.18
C ILE A 160 -39.85 -48.77 4.71
N ARG A 161 -40.69 -48.83 5.75
CA ARG A 161 -41.40 -50.08 6.09
C ARG A 161 -42.49 -50.30 5.04
N LYS A 162 -42.45 -51.46 4.39
CA LYS A 162 -43.58 -52.04 3.65
C LYS A 162 -44.60 -52.63 4.62
#